data_AF-A0AAE9NRE3-F1
#
_entry.id   AF-A0AAE9NRE3-F1
#
_cell.length_a   1.000
_cell.length_b   1.000
_cell.length_c   1.000
_cell.angle_alpha   90.00
_cell.angle_beta   90.00
_cell.angle_gamma   90.00
#
_symmetry.space_group_name_H-M   'P 1'
#
loop_
_entity.id
_entity.type
_entity.pdbx_description
1 polymer ?
#
loop_
_entity_poly.entity_id
_entity_poly.type
_entity_poly.pdbx_seq_one_letter_code
_entity_poly.pdbx_strand_id
1 'polypeptide(L)'
;MNEERINYNEIRESFLECYYIYCRHKIHSYNMTGNVWVENESEGGYAYDQAEGAYDFPIENLMLEVLSLIMIAGRGPEKAEKYHREMIEKILAEHPLEQLLEEITEEEKSDLLYDMQLLGLIDKKPN
;
A
#
# COMPACT_ATOMS: atom_id res chain seq x y z
N MET A 1 -9.39 24.43 -2.08
CA MET A 1 -8.00 24.08 -2.45
C MET A 1 -8.19 22.82 -3.26
N ASN A 2 -7.80 22.77 -4.53
CA ASN A 2 -7.80 21.47 -5.21
C ASN A 2 -6.68 20.69 -4.53
N GLU A 3 -7.02 19.61 -3.81
CA GLU A 3 -6.02 18.66 -3.34
C GLU A 3 -5.29 18.12 -4.56
N GLU A 4 -3.98 18.30 -4.57
CA GLU A 4 -3.12 17.78 -5.60
C GLU A 4 -2.97 16.28 -5.34
N ARG A 5 -3.33 15.47 -6.33
CA ARG A 5 -3.24 14.02 -6.26
C ARG A 5 -1.78 13.59 -6.10
N ILE A 6 -1.55 12.67 -5.17
CA ILE A 6 -0.26 12.07 -4.83
C ILE A 6 0.03 10.91 -5.78
N ASN A 7 1.26 10.86 -6.30
CA ASN A 7 1.66 9.83 -7.26
C ASN A 7 2.08 8.52 -6.61
N TYR A 8 2.14 7.43 -7.40
CA TYR A 8 2.41 6.10 -6.84
C TYR A 8 3.76 6.01 -6.12
N ASN A 9 4.79 6.68 -6.65
CA ASN A 9 6.11 6.71 -6.05
C ASN A 9 6.12 7.54 -4.75
N GLU A 10 5.40 8.65 -4.68
CA GLU A 10 5.25 9.45 -3.46
C GLU A 10 4.54 8.67 -2.34
N ILE A 11 3.49 7.89 -2.68
CA ILE A 11 2.84 6.97 -1.74
C ILE A 11 3.86 5.94 -1.23
N ARG A 12 4.64 5.34 -2.13
CA ARG A 12 5.69 4.36 -1.81
C ARG A 12 6.77 4.95 -0.89
N GLU A 13 7.25 6.15 -1.19
CA GLU A 13 8.26 6.85 -0.38
C GLU A 13 7.74 7.19 1.02
N SER A 14 6.53 7.74 1.11
CA SER A 14 5.88 8.07 2.39
C SER A 14 5.68 6.81 3.25
N PHE A 15 5.18 5.73 2.65
CA PHE A 15 4.99 4.45 3.32
C PHE A 15 6.32 3.91 3.88
N LEU A 16 7.39 3.93 3.07
CA LEU A 16 8.71 3.46 3.47
C LEU A 16 9.35 4.33 4.57
N GLU A 17 9.11 5.64 4.55
CA GLU A 17 9.55 6.53 5.62
C GLU A 17 8.83 6.20 6.94
N CYS A 18 7.50 6.01 6.92
CA CYS A 18 6.74 5.58 8.09
C CYS A 18 7.22 4.22 8.63
N TYR A 19 7.45 3.26 7.73
CA TYR A 19 8.03 1.95 8.03
C TYR A 19 9.37 2.11 8.77
N TYR A 20 10.28 2.91 8.21
CA TYR A 20 11.60 3.17 8.80
C TYR A 20 11.52 3.88 10.16
N ILE A 21 10.65 4.89 10.29
CA ILE A 21 10.41 5.61 11.54
C ILE A 21 9.93 4.65 12.63
N TYR A 22 9.05 3.71 12.29
CA TYR A 22 8.55 2.76 13.27
C TYR A 22 9.64 1.80 13.76
N CYS A 23 10.49 1.31 12.86
CA CYS A 23 11.64 0.49 13.25
C CYS A 23 12.54 1.25 14.25
N ARG A 24 12.84 2.52 13.98
CA ARG A 24 13.60 3.39 14.91
C ARG A 24 12.90 3.53 16.26
N HIS A 25 11.58 3.77 16.25
CA HIS A 25 10.79 3.88 17.47
C HIS A 25 10.82 2.59 18.29
N LYS A 26 10.69 1.41 17.65
CA LYS A 26 10.78 0.11 18.33
C LYS A 26 12.14 -0.13 18.95
N ILE A 27 13.23 0.18 18.23
CA ILE A 27 14.60 0.08 18.76
C ILE A 27 14.77 1.02 19.97
N HIS A 28 14.30 2.25 19.87
CA HIS A 28 14.36 3.22 20.96
C HIS A 28 13.57 2.73 22.19
N SER A 29 12.33 2.24 21.98
CA SER A 29 11.48 1.71 23.06
C SER A 29 12.11 0.51 23.73
N TYR A 30 12.67 -0.43 22.96
CA TYR A 30 13.41 -1.57 23.50
C TYR A 30 14.59 -1.13 24.39
N ASN A 31 15.40 -0.17 23.92
CA ASN A 31 16.54 0.34 24.67
C ASN A 31 16.15 1.06 25.98
N MET A 32 14.96 1.67 26.02
CA MET A 32 14.49 2.45 27.17
C MET A 32 13.75 1.61 28.21
N THR A 33 12.90 0.68 27.77
CA THR A 33 11.95 -0.02 28.65
C THR A 33 11.96 -1.54 28.48
N GLY A 34 12.73 -2.08 27.53
CA GLY A 34 12.71 -3.50 27.18
C GLY A 34 11.46 -3.92 26.40
N ASN A 35 10.67 -2.97 25.90
CA ASN A 35 9.48 -3.27 25.09
C ASN A 35 9.88 -3.97 23.78
N VAL A 36 9.27 -5.14 23.55
CA VAL A 36 9.49 -5.95 22.35
C VAL A 36 8.31 -5.82 21.38
N TRP A 37 8.42 -6.47 20.22
CA TRP A 37 7.30 -6.63 19.30
C TRP A 37 6.19 -7.49 19.93
N VAL A 38 4.94 -7.07 19.76
CA VAL A 38 3.77 -7.87 20.17
C VAL A 38 3.20 -8.65 18.99
N GLU A 39 2.33 -9.62 19.29
CA GLU A 39 1.73 -10.47 18.27
C GLU A 39 0.95 -9.64 17.24
N ASN A 40 1.21 -9.88 15.95
CA ASN A 40 0.66 -9.15 14.80
C ASN A 40 1.07 -7.66 14.70
N GLU A 41 1.94 -7.16 15.57
CA GLU A 41 2.57 -5.85 15.35
C GLU A 41 3.56 -5.95 14.19
N SER A 42 3.48 -5.02 13.26
CA SER A 42 4.43 -4.91 12.16
C SER A 42 4.60 -3.45 11.79
N GLU A 43 5.79 -3.12 11.32
CA GLU A 43 6.09 -1.84 10.74
C GLU A 43 5.29 -1.55 9.46
N GLY A 44 4.94 -2.59 8.68
CA GLY A 44 4.03 -2.46 7.55
C GLY A 44 2.61 -2.08 7.99
N GLY A 45 2.11 -2.70 9.06
CA GLY A 45 0.82 -2.33 9.67
C GLY A 45 0.82 -0.89 10.18
N TYR A 46 1.88 -0.47 10.88
CA TYR A 46 2.01 0.92 11.30
C TYR A 46 2.02 1.90 10.12
N ALA A 47 2.79 1.61 9.07
CA ALA A 47 2.86 2.47 7.89
C ALA A 47 1.50 2.57 7.18
N TYR A 48 0.78 1.46 7.06
CA TYR A 48 -0.58 1.45 6.53
C TYR A 48 -1.54 2.28 7.40
N ASP A 49 -1.52 2.11 8.74
CA ASP A 49 -2.36 2.89 9.66
C ASP A 49 -2.11 4.41 9.56
N GLN A 50 -0.92 4.85 9.12
CA GLN A 50 -0.65 6.29 8.89
C GLN A 50 -1.22 6.79 7.56
N ALA A 51 -1.43 5.91 6.58
CA ALA A 51 -1.85 6.25 5.22
C ALA A 51 -3.35 5.96 4.97
N GLU A 52 -3.94 5.01 5.69
CA GLU A 52 -5.35 4.62 5.53
C GLU A 52 -6.27 5.83 5.79
N GLY A 53 -7.11 6.15 4.80
CA GLY A 53 -8.03 7.29 4.86
C GLY A 53 -7.38 8.66 4.66
N ALA A 54 -6.10 8.72 4.29
CA ALA A 54 -5.39 9.97 4.00
C ALA A 54 -5.54 10.45 2.55
N TYR A 55 -6.14 9.63 1.67
CA TYR A 55 -6.24 9.86 0.24
C TYR A 55 -7.69 10.04 -0.22
N ASP A 56 -7.96 11.11 -0.97
CA ASP A 56 -9.30 11.45 -1.46
C ASP A 56 -9.63 10.79 -2.81
N PHE A 57 -8.62 10.46 -3.62
CA PHE A 57 -8.83 9.88 -4.94
C PHE A 57 -8.88 8.35 -4.89
N PRO A 58 -9.83 7.68 -5.59
CA PRO A 58 -9.89 6.23 -5.61
C PRO A 58 -8.63 5.54 -6.15
N ILE A 59 -7.94 6.17 -7.12
CA ILE A 59 -6.68 5.64 -7.67
C ILE A 59 -5.54 5.63 -6.64
N GLU A 60 -5.47 6.63 -5.74
CA GLU A 60 -4.47 6.68 -4.67
C GLU A 60 -4.73 5.58 -3.63
N ASN A 61 -5.99 5.38 -3.27
CA ASN A 61 -6.38 4.29 -2.39
C ASN A 61 -6.06 2.92 -3.02
N LEU A 62 -6.32 2.73 -4.32
CA LEU A 62 -5.91 1.52 -5.03
C LEU A 62 -4.38 1.31 -4.98
N MET A 63 -3.61 2.36 -5.22
CA MET A 63 -2.16 2.35 -5.14
C MET A 63 -1.66 1.94 -3.75
N LEU A 64 -2.25 2.47 -2.68
CA LEU A 64 -1.91 2.11 -1.29
C LEU A 64 -2.16 0.62 -1.03
N GLU A 65 -3.32 0.10 -1.43
CA GLU A 65 -3.66 -1.32 -1.21
C GLU A 65 -2.73 -2.25 -1.98
N VAL A 66 -2.42 -1.93 -3.24
CA VAL A 66 -1.47 -2.68 -4.06
C VAL A 66 -0.07 -2.65 -3.45
N LEU A 67 0.40 -1.47 -3.05
CA LEU A 67 1.69 -1.31 -2.36
C LEU A 67 1.75 -2.15 -1.08
N SER A 68 0.69 -2.13 -0.28
CA SER A 68 0.62 -2.86 0.98
C SER A 68 0.79 -4.37 0.77
N LEU A 69 0.13 -4.93 -0.27
CA LEU A 69 0.32 -6.32 -0.68
C LEU A 69 1.75 -6.62 -1.17
N ILE A 70 2.35 -5.72 -1.95
CA ILE A 70 3.75 -5.86 -2.38
C ILE A 70 4.70 -5.88 -1.18
N MET A 71 4.48 -5.01 -0.19
CA MET A 71 5.33 -4.92 1.01
C MET A 71 5.20 -6.16 1.90
N ILE A 72 3.97 -6.72 2.01
CA ILE A 72 3.71 -8.01 2.64
C ILE A 72 4.53 -9.11 1.94
N ALA A 73 4.51 -9.16 0.59
CA ALA A 73 5.25 -10.15 -0.20
C ALA A 73 4.99 -11.61 0.25
N GLY A 74 3.75 -11.92 0.65
CA GLY A 74 3.35 -13.21 1.21
C GLY A 74 3.88 -13.49 2.63
N ARG A 75 4.46 -12.50 3.31
CA ARG A 75 4.90 -12.58 4.71
C ARG A 75 3.89 -11.90 5.62
N GLY A 76 3.65 -12.50 6.78
CA GLY A 76 2.74 -11.93 7.77
C GLY A 76 1.42 -12.68 7.87
N PRO A 77 0.43 -12.13 8.58
CA PRO A 77 -0.80 -12.85 8.86
C PRO A 77 -1.72 -12.84 7.63
N GLU A 78 -2.29 -14.00 7.30
CA GLU A 78 -3.22 -14.20 6.17
C GLU A 78 -4.39 -13.19 6.17
N LYS A 79 -4.84 -12.78 7.36
CA LYS A 79 -5.89 -11.77 7.53
C LYS A 79 -5.54 -10.42 6.88
N ALA A 80 -4.27 -10.01 6.90
CA ALA A 80 -3.83 -8.73 6.33
C ALA A 80 -3.82 -8.82 4.80
N GLU A 81 -3.28 -9.90 4.23
CA GLU A 81 -3.35 -10.11 2.78
C GLU A 81 -4.81 -10.14 2.30
N LYS A 82 -5.68 -10.88 3.01
CA LYS A 82 -7.11 -10.95 2.66
C LYS A 82 -7.77 -9.56 2.68
N TYR A 83 -7.48 -8.76 3.71
CA TYR A 83 -8.03 -7.42 3.85
C TYR A 83 -7.70 -6.52 2.66
N HIS A 84 -6.43 -6.41 2.29
CA HIS A 84 -6.02 -5.54 1.18
C HIS A 84 -6.60 -6.02 -0.16
N ARG A 85 -6.69 -7.35 -0.38
CA ARG A 85 -7.37 -7.90 -1.57
C ARG A 85 -8.85 -7.52 -1.62
N GLU A 86 -9.58 -7.61 -0.50
CA GLU A 86 -10.98 -7.19 -0.39
C GLU A 86 -11.15 -5.69 -0.65
N MET A 87 -10.21 -4.85 -0.21
CA MET A 87 -10.23 -3.41 -0.49
C MET A 87 -9.98 -3.08 -1.95
N ILE A 88 -9.05 -3.78 -2.60
CA ILE A 88 -8.85 -3.66 -4.05
C ILE A 88 -10.13 -4.07 -4.80
N GLU A 89 -10.73 -5.22 -4.45
CA GLU A 89 -11.97 -5.67 -5.08
C GLU A 89 -13.11 -4.65 -4.92
N LYS A 90 -13.24 -4.05 -3.73
CA LYS A 90 -14.24 -3.02 -3.46
C LYS A 90 -14.01 -1.76 -4.31
N ILE A 91 -12.77 -1.27 -4.37
CA ILE A 91 -12.43 -0.09 -5.17
C ILE A 91 -12.71 -0.36 -6.66
N LEU A 92 -12.30 -1.52 -7.17
CA LEU A 92 -12.48 -1.87 -8.59
C LEU A 92 -13.94 -2.17 -8.96
N ALA A 93 -14.77 -2.57 -7.99
CA ALA A 93 -16.21 -2.73 -8.20
C ALA A 93 -16.94 -1.39 -8.34
N GLU A 94 -16.48 -0.35 -7.65
CA GLU A 94 -17.05 1.00 -7.69
C GLU A 94 -16.44 1.85 -8.83
N HIS A 95 -15.16 1.62 -9.15
CA HIS A 95 -14.38 2.36 -10.14
C HIS A 95 -13.59 1.40 -11.04
N PRO A 96 -14.04 1.16 -12.29
CA PRO A 96 -13.32 0.30 -13.22
C PRO A 96 -11.86 0.72 -13.40
N LEU A 97 -10.96 -0.26 -13.45
CA LEU A 97 -9.51 -0.01 -13.54
C LEU A 97 -9.16 0.93 -14.69
N GLU A 98 -9.78 0.73 -15.86
CA GLU A 98 -9.52 1.56 -17.04
C GLU A 98 -9.79 3.05 -16.79
N GLN A 99 -10.82 3.38 -16.01
CA GLN A 99 -11.15 4.76 -15.65
C GLN A 99 -10.10 5.33 -14.68
N LEU A 100 -9.71 4.56 -13.66
CA LEU A 100 -8.70 4.98 -12.69
C LEU A 100 -7.34 5.26 -13.36
N LEU A 101 -6.98 4.47 -14.38
CA LEU A 101 -5.74 4.67 -15.12
C LEU A 101 -5.75 5.99 -15.92
N GLU A 102 -6.90 6.52 -16.34
CA GLU A 102 -6.95 7.80 -17.08
C GLU A 102 -6.46 8.99 -16.22
N GLU A 103 -6.43 8.84 -14.90
CA GLU A 103 -6.05 9.88 -13.93
C GLU A 103 -4.53 9.98 -13.69
N ILE A 104 -3.74 9.05 -14.23
CA ILE A 104 -2.30 8.92 -13.92
C ILE A 104 -1.42 8.86 -15.16
N THR A 105 -0.14 9.17 -14.97
CA THR A 105 0.86 9.17 -16.04
C THR A 105 1.21 7.76 -16.52
N GLU A 106 1.73 7.62 -17.75
CA GLU A 106 2.16 6.31 -18.28
C GLU A 106 3.28 5.65 -17.45
N GLU A 107 4.14 6.45 -16.83
CA GLU A 107 5.18 5.96 -15.91
C GLU A 107 4.54 5.30 -14.68
N GLU A 108 3.59 5.99 -14.04
CA GLU A 108 2.85 5.44 -12.89
C GLU A 108 2.03 4.20 -13.26
N LYS A 109 1.38 4.19 -14.44
CA LYS A 109 0.64 3.03 -14.93
C LYS A 109 1.54 1.82 -15.05
N SER A 110 2.75 1.99 -15.59
CA SER A 110 3.69 0.90 -15.82
C SER A 110 4.03 0.19 -14.51
N ASP A 111 4.38 0.97 -13.48
CA ASP A 111 4.72 0.43 -12.15
C ASP A 111 3.50 -0.22 -11.48
N LEU A 112 2.37 0.48 -11.43
CA LEU A 112 1.16 -0.03 -10.78
C LEU A 112 0.66 -1.33 -11.44
N LEU A 113 0.57 -1.36 -12.78
CA LEU A 113 0.11 -2.55 -13.50
C LEU A 113 1.08 -3.72 -13.36
N TYR A 114 2.40 -3.45 -13.30
CA TYR A 114 3.38 -4.49 -13.05
C TYR A 114 3.18 -5.12 -11.66
N ASP A 115 3.00 -4.31 -10.63
CA ASP A 115 2.74 -4.79 -9.26
C ASP A 115 1.41 -5.56 -9.19
N MET A 116 0.34 -5.05 -9.81
CA MET A 116 -0.94 -5.75 -9.90
C MET A 116 -0.83 -7.11 -10.62
N GLN A 117 -0.01 -7.19 -11.68
CA GLN A 117 0.25 -8.43 -12.40
C GLN A 117 1.02 -9.44 -11.53
N LEU A 118 2.01 -9.00 -10.77
CA LEU A 118 2.74 -9.85 -9.82
C LEU A 118 1.82 -10.44 -8.75
N LEU A 119 0.85 -9.66 -8.29
CA LEU A 119 -0.14 -10.05 -7.28
C LEU A 119 -1.28 -10.92 -7.83
N GLY A 120 -1.32 -11.14 -9.15
CA GLY A 120 -2.39 -11.90 -9.83
C GLY A 120 -3.73 -11.18 -9.85
N LEU A 121 -3.74 -9.84 -9.71
CA LEU A 121 -4.96 -9.02 -9.73
C LEU A 121 -5.45 -8.76 -11.16
N ILE A 122 -4.54 -8.84 -12.13
CA ILE A 122 -4.82 -8.71 -13.56
C ILE A 122 -4.09 -9.80 -14.33
N ASP A 123 -4.64 -10.14 -15.50
CA ASP A 123 -4.01 -11.11 -16.39
C ASP A 123 -2.63 -10.63 -16.87
N LYS A 124 -1.70 -11.58 -17.03
CA LYS A 124 -0.45 -11.28 -17.72
C LYS A 124 -0.78 -10.91 -19.15
N LYS A 125 -0.35 -9.71 -19.60
CA LYS A 125 -0.33 -9.41 -21.04
C LYS A 125 0.43 -10.54 -21.75
N PRO A 126 -0.14 -11.17 -22.78
CA PRO A 126 0.59 -12.15 -23.57
C PRO A 126 1.82 -11.45 -24.18
N ASN A 127 3.01 -11.98 -23.89
CA ASN A 127 4.27 -11.57 -24.53
C ASN A 127 4.23 -11.80 -26.04
#